data_AF-A0A920QFB5-F1
#
_entry.id   AF-A0A920QFB5-F1
#
_cell.length_a   1.000
_cell.length_b   1.000
_cell.length_c   1.000
_cell.angle_alpha   90.00
_cell.angle_beta   90.00
_cell.angle_gamma   90.00
#
_symmetry.space_group_name_H-M   'P 1'
#
loop_
_entity.id
_entity.type
_entity.pdbx_description
1 polymer ?
#
loop_
_entity_poly.entity_id
_entity_poly.type
_entity_poly.pdbx_seq_one_letter_code
_entity_poly.pdbx_strand_id
1 'polypeptide(L)'
;MIGIKAIGTYLPEARTSNFDRMNKFGMTESFVKHKIGFIEVAIKAPEHETSDLCVKAWEDLQENHPVTPDDIDCVIVCTQNPDGKGLPHTSAILHEKLSLPLSCAVFDISLGCSGYVYGLSVIKSFMEENEFKCGLLFTADPYSKF
;
A
#
# COMPACT_ATOMS: atom_id res chain seq x y z
N MET A 1 -15.42 -13.66 -14.53
CA MET A 1 -15.30 -13.92 -13.08
C MET A 1 -14.19 -13.03 -12.54
N ILE A 2 -14.50 -12.21 -11.54
CA ILE A 2 -13.52 -11.33 -10.89
C ILE A 2 -12.67 -12.13 -9.91
N GLY A 3 -11.36 -11.90 -9.93
CA GLY A 3 -10.39 -12.56 -9.07
C GLY A 3 -9.00 -11.94 -9.22
N ILE A 4 -8.09 -12.31 -8.31
CA ILE A 4 -6.71 -11.80 -8.31
C ILE A 4 -5.96 -12.34 -9.54
N LYS A 5 -5.42 -11.43 -10.37
CA LYS A 5 -4.67 -11.79 -11.59
C LYS A 5 -3.17 -11.77 -11.39
N ALA A 6 -2.68 -10.81 -10.62
CA ALA A 6 -1.27 -10.64 -10.29
C ALA A 6 -1.16 -9.83 -8.99
N ILE A 7 0.02 -9.90 -8.36
CA ILE A 7 0.36 -9.15 -7.16
C ILE A 7 1.75 -8.57 -7.41
N GLY A 8 1.89 -7.26 -7.21
CA GLY A 8 3.17 -6.57 -7.15
C GLY A 8 3.39 -6.07 -5.73
N THR A 9 4.65 -6.00 -5.33
CA THR A 9 5.04 -5.62 -3.97
C THR A 9 6.19 -4.65 -3.98
N TYR A 10 6.23 -3.79 -2.98
CA TYR A 10 7.39 -2.95 -2.72
C TYR A 10 7.67 -2.89 -1.23
N LEU A 11 8.93 -3.09 -0.88
CA LEU A 11 9.47 -2.88 0.44
C LEU A 11 10.67 -1.95 0.31
N PRO A 12 10.72 -0.79 1.00
CA PRO A 12 11.90 0.06 0.99
C PRO A 12 13.17 -0.72 1.33
N GLU A 13 14.32 -0.34 0.79
CA GLU A 13 15.59 -1.04 1.05
C GLU A 13 16.27 -0.64 2.36
N ALA A 14 16.09 0.61 2.79
CA ALA A 14 16.68 1.11 4.02
C ALA A 14 16.15 0.36 5.26
N ARG A 15 17.01 0.14 6.24
CA ARG A 15 16.70 -0.62 7.47
C ARG A 15 17.07 0.20 8.70
N THR A 16 16.34 -0.01 9.80
CA THR A 16 16.77 0.35 11.15
C THR A 16 16.76 -0.88 12.03
N SER A 17 17.73 -0.95 12.94
CA SER A 17 17.76 -1.97 13.96
C SER A 17 16.79 -1.63 15.09
N ASN A 18 16.08 -2.63 15.58
CA ASN A 18 15.31 -2.56 16.81
C ASN A 18 16.24 -2.54 18.03
N PHE A 19 17.49 -3.02 17.93
CA PHE A 19 18.46 -2.90 19.00
C PHE A 19 18.77 -1.43 19.32
N ASP A 20 18.89 -0.58 18.30
CA ASP A 20 19.15 0.85 18.45
C ASP A 20 17.99 1.58 19.16
N ARG A 21 16.78 1.00 19.11
CA ARG A 21 15.56 1.57 19.68
C ARG A 21 15.22 1.00 21.06
N MET A 22 15.94 -0.03 21.53
CA MET A 22 15.61 -0.72 22.78
C MET A 22 15.55 0.21 23.98
N ASN A 23 16.57 1.06 24.14
CA ASN A 23 16.66 1.97 25.28
C ASN A 23 15.52 2.99 25.29
N LYS A 24 15.09 3.46 24.10
CA LYS A 24 13.96 4.39 23.97
C LYS A 24 12.64 3.78 24.46
N PHE A 25 12.47 2.47 24.33
CA PHE A 25 11.23 1.77 24.65
C PHE A 25 11.34 0.81 25.86
N GLY A 26 12.45 0.84 26.60
CA GLY A 26 12.68 -0.05 27.74
C GLY A 26 12.69 -1.54 27.38
N MET A 27 13.11 -1.89 26.16
CA MET A 27 13.14 -3.27 25.66
C MET A 27 14.48 -3.95 26.00
N THR A 28 14.46 -5.27 26.11
CA THR A 28 15.67 -6.10 26.25
C THR A 28 16.00 -6.80 24.94
N GLU A 29 17.25 -7.22 24.76
CA GLU A 29 17.62 -8.04 23.60
C GLU A 29 16.78 -9.32 23.49
N SER A 30 16.48 -9.95 24.62
CA SER A 30 15.64 -11.15 24.67
C SER A 30 14.23 -10.85 24.16
N PHE A 31 13.67 -9.70 24.53
CA PHE A 31 12.38 -9.25 24.00
C PHE A 31 12.44 -9.06 22.46
N VAL A 32 13.51 -8.43 21.96
CA VAL A 32 13.70 -8.22 20.51
C VAL A 32 13.82 -9.56 19.78
N LYS A 33 14.68 -10.47 20.25
CA LYS A 33 14.97 -11.74 19.57
C LYS A 33 13.83 -12.76 19.68
N HIS A 34 13.17 -12.84 20.83
CA HIS A 34 12.26 -13.96 21.13
C HIS A 34 10.79 -13.58 21.25
N LYS A 35 10.45 -12.30 21.42
CA LYS A 35 9.04 -11.86 21.54
C LYS A 35 8.51 -11.16 20.30
N ILE A 36 9.27 -10.22 19.72
CA ILE A 36 8.88 -9.59 18.45
C ILE A 36 9.42 -10.38 17.24
N GLY A 37 10.63 -10.93 17.34
CA GLY A 37 11.19 -11.84 16.33
C GLY A 37 11.80 -11.18 15.09
N PHE A 38 11.85 -9.84 15.02
CA PHE A 38 12.50 -9.10 13.94
C PHE A 38 13.55 -8.12 14.49
N ILE A 39 14.80 -8.28 14.03
CA ILE A 39 15.92 -7.45 14.47
C ILE A 39 15.92 -6.11 13.74
N GLU A 40 15.57 -6.09 12.46
CA GLU A 40 15.54 -4.88 11.64
C GLU A 40 14.16 -4.71 10.99
N VAL A 41 13.79 -3.47 10.71
CA VAL A 41 12.57 -3.11 10.00
C VAL A 41 12.87 -2.15 8.86
N ALA A 42 12.05 -2.19 7.81
CA ALA A 42 12.19 -1.27 6.67
C ALA A 42 11.82 0.17 7.07
N ILE A 43 12.53 1.13 6.48
CA ILE A 43 12.22 2.56 6.59
C ILE A 43 12.04 3.13 5.19
N LYS A 44 10.97 3.90 4.99
CA LYS A 44 10.74 4.65 3.74
C LYS A 44 11.77 5.76 3.59
N ALA A 45 12.05 6.17 2.36
CA ALA A 45 12.80 7.39 2.12
C ALA A 45 12.07 8.61 2.73
N PRO A 46 12.79 9.64 3.23
CA PRO A 46 12.18 10.82 3.82
C PRO A 46 11.13 11.49 2.92
N GLU A 47 11.40 11.55 1.63
CA GLU A 47 10.58 12.16 0.57
C GLU A 47 9.42 11.29 0.09
N HIS A 48 9.45 9.97 0.35
CA HIS A 48 8.37 9.09 -0.07
C HIS A 48 7.14 9.24 0.83
N GLU A 49 5.97 9.22 0.23
CA GLU A 49 4.70 9.08 0.90
C GLU A 49 4.08 7.70 0.58
N THR A 50 2.89 7.42 1.12
CA THR A 50 2.21 6.15 0.89
C THR A 50 1.92 5.93 -0.60
N SER A 51 1.52 6.98 -1.32
CA SER A 51 1.33 6.91 -2.76
C SER A 51 2.62 6.57 -3.53
N ASP A 52 3.81 6.99 -3.07
CA ASP A 52 5.07 6.62 -3.71
C ASP A 52 5.39 5.13 -3.56
N LEU A 53 5.08 4.55 -2.40
CA LEU A 53 5.18 3.11 -2.18
C LEU A 53 4.21 2.35 -3.08
N CYS A 54 3.00 2.87 -3.30
CA CYS A 54 2.04 2.31 -4.25
C CYS A 54 2.57 2.37 -5.70
N VAL A 55 3.16 3.48 -6.13
CA VAL A 55 3.80 3.59 -7.46
C VAL A 55 4.89 2.53 -7.64
N LYS A 56 5.74 2.33 -6.63
CA LYS A 56 6.78 1.30 -6.68
C LYS A 56 6.21 -0.12 -6.74
N ALA A 57 5.14 -0.40 -6.01
CA ALA A 57 4.46 -1.70 -6.10
C ALA A 57 3.75 -1.91 -7.44
N TRP A 58 3.27 -0.82 -8.07
CA TRP A 58 2.71 -0.84 -9.42
C TRP A 58 3.79 -1.12 -10.48
N GLU A 59 4.96 -0.48 -10.38
CA GLU A 59 6.11 -0.76 -11.25
C GLU A 59 6.48 -2.27 -11.19
N ASP A 60 6.62 -2.84 -9.99
CA ASP A 60 6.88 -4.29 -9.78
C ASP A 60 5.77 -5.20 -10.37
N LEU A 61 4.49 -4.79 -10.22
CA LEU A 61 3.36 -5.49 -10.83
C LEU A 61 3.49 -5.51 -12.36
N GLN A 62 3.83 -4.37 -12.97
CA GLN A 62 3.91 -4.22 -14.43
C GLN A 62 5.03 -5.05 -15.05
N GLU A 63 6.13 -5.30 -14.32
CA GLU A 63 7.21 -6.17 -14.80
C GLU A 63 6.73 -7.60 -15.07
N ASN A 64 5.77 -8.08 -14.27
CA ASN A 64 5.29 -9.46 -14.32
C ASN A 64 3.90 -9.61 -14.95
N HIS A 65 3.14 -8.51 -15.02
CA HIS A 65 1.80 -8.47 -15.57
C HIS A 65 1.63 -7.20 -16.40
N PRO A 66 1.78 -7.28 -17.74
CA PRO A 66 1.62 -6.11 -18.61
C PRO A 66 0.19 -5.59 -18.53
N VAL A 67 0.00 -4.49 -17.80
CA VAL A 67 -1.25 -3.75 -17.67
C VAL A 67 -0.94 -2.27 -17.80
N THR A 68 -1.79 -1.52 -18.48
CA THR A 68 -1.60 -0.08 -18.71
C THR A 68 -2.57 0.74 -17.85
N PRO A 69 -2.27 2.03 -17.58
CA PRO A 69 -3.20 2.91 -16.87
C PRO A 69 -4.60 2.98 -17.49
N ASP A 70 -4.69 2.92 -18.83
CA ASP A 70 -5.96 2.96 -19.57
C ASP A 70 -6.84 1.72 -19.35
N ASP A 71 -6.26 0.61 -18.88
CA ASP A 71 -7.01 -0.60 -18.57
C ASP A 71 -7.74 -0.53 -17.21
N ILE A 72 -7.39 0.44 -16.35
CA ILE A 72 -7.79 0.47 -14.94
C ILE A 72 -9.11 1.22 -14.74
N ASP A 73 -10.16 0.50 -14.36
CA ASP A 73 -11.49 1.06 -14.12
C ASP A 73 -11.65 1.62 -12.69
N CYS A 74 -10.94 1.05 -11.71
CA CYS A 74 -10.96 1.55 -10.34
C CYS A 74 -9.67 1.30 -9.55
N VAL A 75 -9.38 2.18 -8.60
CA VAL A 75 -8.27 2.04 -7.64
C VAL A 75 -8.77 2.27 -6.22
N ILE A 76 -8.44 1.33 -5.33
CA ILE A 76 -8.68 1.45 -3.90
C ILE A 76 -7.35 1.45 -3.17
N VAL A 77 -7.11 2.45 -2.32
CA VAL A 77 -5.94 2.48 -1.43
C VAL A 77 -6.39 2.23 0.00
N CYS A 78 -6.01 1.09 0.55
CA CYS A 78 -6.19 0.75 1.96
C CYS A 78 -4.94 1.15 2.75
N THR A 79 -5.09 2.12 3.66
CA THR A 79 -3.97 2.65 4.46
C THR A 79 -4.46 3.28 5.76
N GLN A 80 -3.65 3.23 6.82
CA GLN A 80 -3.81 4.02 8.04
C GLN A 80 -2.88 5.24 8.07
N ASN A 81 -1.96 5.34 7.11
CA ASN A 81 -0.94 6.37 7.03
C ASN A 81 -1.07 7.12 5.69
N PRO A 82 -2.21 7.77 5.40
CA PRO A 82 -2.44 8.39 4.11
C PRO A 82 -1.44 9.51 3.85
N ASP A 83 -1.23 9.87 2.59
CA ASP A 83 -0.41 11.01 2.19
C ASP A 83 -0.80 12.31 2.89
N GLY A 84 0.19 13.17 3.18
CA GLY A 84 -0.04 14.44 3.86
C GLY A 84 -0.82 14.27 5.16
N LYS A 85 -1.99 14.95 5.26
CA LYS A 85 -2.93 14.85 6.39
C LYS A 85 -4.21 14.09 6.03
N GLY A 86 -4.17 13.26 4.98
CA GLY A 86 -5.31 12.51 4.46
C GLY A 86 -6.19 13.27 3.46
N LEU A 87 -5.84 14.51 3.13
CA LEU A 87 -6.49 15.29 2.07
C LEU A 87 -5.45 15.99 1.18
N PRO A 88 -5.53 15.86 -0.14
CA PRO A 88 -6.43 14.96 -0.89
C PRO A 88 -6.21 13.49 -0.52
N HIS A 89 -7.19 12.63 -0.83
CA HIS A 89 -7.05 11.18 -0.57
C HIS A 89 -5.82 10.62 -1.29
N THR A 90 -5.20 9.60 -0.71
CA THR A 90 -4.00 8.96 -1.24
C THR A 90 -4.26 8.39 -2.64
N SER A 91 -5.42 7.78 -2.84
CA SER A 91 -5.89 7.28 -4.13
C SER A 91 -6.07 8.38 -5.19
N ALA A 92 -6.42 9.61 -4.80
CA ALA A 92 -6.50 10.75 -5.72
C ALA A 92 -5.11 11.25 -6.14
N ILE A 93 -4.15 11.27 -5.23
CA ILE A 93 -2.75 11.55 -5.55
C ILE A 93 -2.19 10.44 -6.47
N LEU A 94 -2.51 9.19 -6.14
CA LEU A 94 -2.07 8.04 -6.92
C LEU A 94 -2.68 8.03 -8.33
N HIS A 95 -3.92 8.51 -8.49
CA HIS A 95 -4.57 8.68 -9.80
C HIS A 95 -3.74 9.56 -10.73
N GLU A 96 -3.26 10.71 -10.24
CA GLU A 96 -2.36 11.59 -10.98
C GLU A 96 -1.00 10.91 -11.23
N LYS A 97 -0.37 10.32 -10.21
CA LYS A 97 0.95 9.68 -10.31
C LYS A 97 0.99 8.54 -11.34
N LEU A 98 -0.10 7.78 -11.45
CA LEU A 98 -0.22 6.67 -12.40
C LEU A 98 -0.81 7.11 -13.74
N SER A 99 -1.12 8.40 -13.93
CA SER A 99 -1.75 8.93 -15.14
C SER A 99 -3.03 8.15 -15.53
N LEU A 100 -3.85 7.83 -14.53
CA LEU A 100 -5.09 7.07 -14.75
C LEU A 100 -6.11 7.90 -15.54
N PRO A 101 -7.00 7.26 -16.31
CA PRO A 101 -8.03 7.96 -17.06
C PRO A 101 -9.01 8.66 -16.10
N LEU A 102 -9.63 9.75 -16.56
CA LEU A 102 -10.63 10.50 -15.79
C LEU A 102 -11.85 9.66 -15.39
N SER A 103 -12.12 8.56 -16.10
CA SER A 103 -13.18 7.60 -15.80
C SER A 103 -12.84 6.63 -14.66
N CYS A 104 -11.57 6.56 -14.25
CA CYS A 104 -11.13 5.65 -13.20
C CYS A 104 -11.68 6.09 -11.84
N ALA A 105 -12.48 5.24 -11.20
CA ALA A 105 -13.01 5.51 -9.87
C ALA A 105 -11.94 5.29 -8.79
N VAL A 106 -11.70 6.26 -7.91
CA VAL A 106 -10.66 6.15 -6.88
C VAL A 106 -11.16 6.54 -5.49
N PHE A 107 -10.79 5.75 -4.47
CA PHE A 107 -11.09 6.08 -3.07
C PHE A 107 -10.17 5.35 -2.07
N ASP A 108 -10.12 5.90 -0.85
CA ASP A 108 -9.34 5.33 0.26
C ASP A 108 -10.22 4.49 1.20
N ILE A 109 -9.63 3.45 1.78
CA ILE A 109 -10.18 2.70 2.91
C ILE A 109 -9.23 2.88 4.10
N SER A 110 -9.73 3.53 5.17
CA SER A 110 -8.94 3.74 6.39
C SER A 110 -8.96 2.50 7.29
N LEU A 111 -8.10 1.52 6.99
CA LEU A 111 -7.95 0.27 7.74
C LEU A 111 -6.49 -0.20 7.78
N GLY A 112 -6.15 -0.98 8.81
CA GLY A 112 -4.82 -1.57 9.03
C GLY A 112 -4.74 -3.05 8.65
N CYS A 113 -4.27 -3.89 9.58
CA CYS A 113 -3.92 -5.29 9.32
C CYS A 113 -5.05 -6.17 8.73
N SER A 114 -6.31 -5.87 8.99
CA SER A 114 -7.47 -6.57 8.39
C SER A 114 -7.87 -6.02 7.02
N GLY A 115 -7.24 -4.92 6.58
CA GLY A 115 -7.56 -4.18 5.37
C GLY A 115 -7.45 -4.99 4.09
N TYR A 116 -6.54 -5.97 4.02
CA TYR A 116 -6.41 -6.81 2.82
C TYR A 116 -7.68 -7.61 2.52
N VAL A 117 -8.20 -8.37 3.49
CA VAL A 117 -9.39 -9.22 3.27
C VAL A 117 -10.66 -8.39 3.07
N TYR A 118 -10.78 -7.24 3.76
CA TYR A 118 -11.93 -6.35 3.58
C TYR A 118 -11.84 -5.56 2.28
N GLY A 119 -10.66 -5.09 1.91
CA GLY A 119 -10.39 -4.46 0.62
C GLY A 119 -10.69 -5.39 -0.55
N LEU A 120 -10.31 -6.68 -0.45
CA LEU A 120 -10.67 -7.69 -1.45
C LEU A 120 -12.19 -7.85 -1.59
N SER A 121 -12.91 -7.90 -0.46
CA SER A 121 -14.38 -7.97 -0.49
C SER A 121 -14.98 -6.73 -1.14
N VAL A 122 -14.49 -5.55 -0.78
CA VAL A 122 -15.00 -4.27 -1.30
C VAL A 122 -14.72 -4.13 -2.79
N ILE A 123 -13.47 -4.32 -3.24
CA ILE A 123 -13.12 -4.13 -4.65
C ILE A 123 -13.85 -5.12 -5.54
N LYS A 124 -13.98 -6.39 -5.11
CA LYS A 124 -14.71 -7.41 -5.88
C LYS A 124 -16.17 -6.99 -6.08
N SER A 125 -16.87 -6.66 -5.01
CA SER A 125 -18.28 -6.25 -5.09
C SER A 125 -18.47 -4.95 -5.87
N PHE A 126 -17.57 -3.98 -5.68
CA PHE A 126 -17.61 -2.71 -6.39
C PHE A 126 -17.43 -2.90 -7.90
N MET A 127 -16.47 -3.73 -8.31
CA MET A 127 -16.26 -4.04 -9.72
C MET A 127 -17.42 -4.84 -10.32
N GLU A 128 -17.98 -5.82 -9.59
CA GLU A 128 -19.12 -6.62 -10.06
C GLU A 128 -20.35 -5.76 -10.34
N GLU A 129 -20.68 -4.83 -9.44
CA GLU A 129 -21.84 -3.95 -9.58
C GLU A 129 -21.70 -2.92 -10.70
N ASN A 130 -20.48 -2.43 -10.97
CA ASN A 130 -20.21 -1.42 -11.99
C ASN A 130 -19.75 -2.03 -13.33
N GLU A 131 -19.80 -3.35 -13.48
CA GLU A 131 -19.34 -4.08 -14.68
C GLU A 131 -17.88 -3.79 -15.07
N PHE A 132 -17.03 -3.48 -14.08
CA PHE A 132 -15.61 -3.20 -14.28
C PHE A 132 -14.81 -4.47 -14.60
N LYS A 133 -13.75 -4.29 -15.40
CA LYS A 133 -12.90 -5.36 -15.90
C LYS A 133 -11.56 -5.42 -15.16
N CYS A 134 -10.97 -4.28 -14.83
CA CYS A 134 -9.70 -4.20 -14.13
C CYS A 134 -9.76 -3.23 -12.96
N GLY A 135 -9.32 -3.68 -11.79
CA GLY A 135 -9.24 -2.86 -10.59
C GLY A 135 -7.95 -3.11 -9.85
N LEU A 136 -7.42 -2.07 -9.21
CA LEU A 136 -6.24 -2.15 -8.36
C LEU A 136 -6.63 -1.97 -6.90
N LEU A 137 -6.18 -2.88 -6.06
CA LEU A 137 -6.24 -2.76 -4.61
C LEU A 137 -4.83 -2.61 -4.07
N PHE A 138 -4.51 -1.43 -3.56
CA PHE A 138 -3.28 -1.20 -2.82
C PHE A 138 -3.54 -1.38 -1.33
N THR A 139 -2.67 -2.12 -0.66
CA THR A 139 -2.54 -2.10 0.81
C THR A 139 -1.15 -1.58 1.15
N ALA A 140 -1.07 -0.37 1.72
CA ALA A 140 0.20 0.31 1.91
C ALA A 140 0.24 1.10 3.22
N ASP A 141 1.22 0.80 4.07
CA ASP A 141 1.41 1.47 5.35
C ASP A 141 2.91 1.65 5.69
N PRO A 142 3.49 2.83 5.41
CA PRO A 142 4.80 3.15 5.91
C PRO A 142 4.76 3.54 7.39
N TYR A 143 4.89 2.57 8.29
CA TYR A 143 4.97 2.82 9.75
C TYR A 143 6.20 3.62 10.21
N SER A 144 7.13 3.92 9.29
CA SER A 144 8.27 4.81 9.50
C SER A 144 7.96 6.28 9.15
N LYS A 145 6.71 6.58 8.75
CA LYS A 145 6.21 7.95 8.63
C LYS A 145 6.03 8.53 10.03
N PHE A 146 6.76 9.60 10.34
CA PHE A 146 6.75 10.31 11.63
C PHE A 146 6.40 11.78 11.41
#